data_AF-A0A0K8UXH5-F1
#
_entry.id   AF-A0A0K8UXH5-F1
#
_cell.length_a   1.000
_cell.length_b   1.000
_cell.length_c   1.000
_cell.angle_alpha   90.00
_cell.angle_beta   90.00
_cell.angle_gamma   90.00
#
_symmetry.space_group_name_H-M   'P 1'
#
loop_
_entity.id
_entity.type
_entity.pdbx_description
1 polymer ?
#
loop_
_entity_poly.entity_id
_entity_poly.type
_entity_poly.pdbx_seq_one_letter_code
_entity_poly.pdbx_strand_id
1 'polypeptide(L)'
;MVKMHLLLNYNVTLEDNVLKRLINNEVDENEPTQIKDFWNLFNDNDFVMTKLFEDEAILPTMLGTCGSMFVTEHLHTPFEIRNGFTHKHLNFQTIYEYVLRLDMLNPDPVKICKVRLDYFSLSADNRVKARNARYLMLESQLLKELASGKSCWYDTDCHWFDCIGSCVKNKCIKPPRQSNVQQLCQYVHMNPEQFRYFRAQDEMRILYEYACKRKYRKNYW
;
A
#
# COMPACT_ATOMS: atom_id res chain seq x y z
N MET A 1 -17.87 9.31 -16.10
CA MET A 1 -17.44 7.90 -16.01
C MET A 1 -16.30 7.72 -14.99
N VAL A 2 -15.22 8.50 -15.05
CA VAL A 2 -14.08 8.43 -14.10
C VAL A 2 -14.49 8.57 -12.63
N LYS A 3 -15.29 9.60 -12.28
CA LYS A 3 -15.82 9.77 -10.90
C LYS A 3 -16.54 8.52 -10.39
N MET A 4 -17.34 7.90 -11.24
CA MET A 4 -18.10 6.71 -10.90
C MET A 4 -17.18 5.48 -10.75
N HIS A 5 -16.14 5.37 -11.57
CA HIS A 5 -15.11 4.35 -11.39
C HIS A 5 -14.40 4.50 -10.03
N LEU A 6 -13.94 5.71 -9.69
CA LEU A 6 -13.30 5.99 -8.39
C LEU A 6 -14.23 5.69 -7.22
N LEU A 7 -15.49 6.10 -7.31
CA LEU A 7 -16.48 5.80 -6.27
C LEU A 7 -16.74 4.30 -6.12
N LEU A 8 -16.86 3.55 -7.22
CA LEU A 8 -17.22 2.13 -7.16
C LEU A 8 -16.05 1.23 -6.76
N ASN A 9 -14.84 1.53 -7.22
CA ASN A 9 -13.67 0.66 -7.06
C ASN A 9 -12.74 1.10 -5.93
N TYR A 10 -12.67 2.40 -5.67
CA TYR A 10 -11.81 2.98 -4.62
C TYR A 10 -12.62 3.59 -3.47
N ASN A 11 -13.94 3.73 -3.63
CA ASN A 11 -14.83 4.37 -2.65
C ASN A 11 -14.38 5.79 -2.27
N VAL A 12 -13.81 6.49 -3.26
CA VAL A 12 -13.34 7.86 -3.12
C VAL A 12 -14.24 8.81 -3.90
N THR A 13 -14.56 9.95 -3.28
CA THR A 13 -15.13 11.12 -3.96
C THR A 13 -14.09 12.22 -3.99
N LEU A 14 -13.88 12.82 -5.16
CA LEU A 14 -12.92 13.89 -5.36
C LEU A 14 -13.63 15.13 -5.87
N GLU A 15 -13.11 16.29 -5.47
CA GLU A 15 -13.48 17.57 -6.05
C GLU A 15 -13.07 17.64 -7.53
N ASP A 16 -13.78 18.47 -8.30
CA ASP A 16 -13.62 18.54 -9.77
C ASP A 16 -12.25 19.05 -10.21
N ASN A 17 -11.66 19.94 -9.44
CA ASN A 17 -10.29 20.42 -9.62
C ASN A 17 -9.25 19.28 -9.48
N VAL A 18 -9.38 18.42 -8.47
CA VAL A 18 -8.51 17.27 -8.22
C VAL A 18 -8.72 16.22 -9.31
N LEU A 19 -9.97 15.97 -9.69
CA LEU A 19 -10.28 15.04 -10.76
C LEU A 19 -9.67 15.47 -12.10
N LYS A 20 -9.71 16.76 -12.42
CA LYS A 20 -9.04 17.29 -13.63
C LYS A 20 -7.53 17.04 -13.59
N ARG A 21 -6.88 17.27 -12.44
CA ARG A 21 -5.45 16.95 -12.24
C ARG A 21 -5.15 15.46 -12.43
N LEU A 22 -6.03 14.56 -11.98
CA LEU A 22 -5.85 13.12 -12.14
C LEU A 22 -6.00 12.67 -13.59
N ILE A 23 -6.95 13.27 -14.31
CA ILE A 23 -7.26 12.88 -15.69
C ILE A 23 -6.22 13.42 -16.66
N ASN A 24 -5.59 14.58 -16.36
CA ASN A 24 -4.50 15.39 -16.98
C ASN A 24 -4.08 15.17 -18.45
N ASN A 25 -4.28 14.01 -19.03
CA ASN A 25 -4.20 13.73 -20.44
C ASN A 25 -5.47 14.26 -21.11
N GLU A 26 -5.27 15.17 -22.07
CA GLU A 26 -6.26 15.57 -23.07
C GLU A 26 -6.58 14.34 -23.95
N VAL A 27 -7.36 13.41 -23.41
CA VAL A 27 -7.86 12.26 -24.18
C VAL A 27 -8.76 12.84 -25.25
N ASP A 28 -8.36 12.71 -26.53
CA ASP A 28 -9.23 13.07 -27.64
C ASP A 28 -10.42 12.10 -27.66
N GLU A 29 -11.59 12.59 -27.28
CA GLU A 29 -12.83 11.81 -27.25
C GLU A 29 -13.22 11.28 -28.65
N ASN A 30 -12.65 11.84 -29.72
CA ASN A 30 -12.85 11.37 -31.09
C ASN A 30 -11.86 10.28 -31.51
N GLU A 31 -10.88 9.94 -30.68
CA GLU A 31 -9.88 8.91 -30.96
C GLU A 31 -10.11 7.66 -30.06
N PRO A 32 -10.76 6.59 -30.58
CA PRO A 32 -11.13 5.43 -29.78
C PRO A 32 -9.94 4.71 -29.11
N THR A 33 -8.77 4.78 -29.73
CA THR A 33 -7.50 4.25 -29.22
C THR A 33 -7.07 4.95 -27.94
N GLN A 34 -7.11 6.29 -27.91
CA GLN A 34 -6.77 7.06 -26.71
C GLN A 34 -7.74 6.79 -25.56
N ILE A 35 -9.05 6.70 -25.85
CA ILE A 35 -10.05 6.33 -24.85
C ILE A 35 -9.75 4.94 -24.26
N LYS A 36 -9.44 3.96 -25.11
CA LYS A 36 -9.13 2.60 -24.66
C LYS A 36 -7.87 2.57 -23.79
N ASP A 37 -6.82 3.27 -24.20
CA ASP A 37 -5.56 3.34 -23.47
C ASP A 37 -5.72 4.02 -22.11
N PHE A 38 -6.50 5.10 -22.06
CA PHE A 38 -6.88 5.75 -20.81
C PHE A 38 -7.58 4.77 -19.86
N TRP A 39 -8.57 4.01 -20.33
CA TRP A 39 -9.27 3.04 -19.48
C TRP A 39 -8.39 1.86 -19.05
N ASN A 40 -7.43 1.44 -19.88
CA ASN A 40 -6.46 0.42 -19.48
C ASN A 40 -5.61 0.91 -18.30
N LEU A 41 -5.11 2.15 -18.35
CA LEU A 41 -4.40 2.78 -17.24
C LEU A 41 -5.30 2.96 -16.02
N PHE A 42 -6.52 3.47 -16.19
CA PHE A 42 -7.42 3.76 -15.07
C PHE A 42 -7.97 2.50 -14.39
N ASN A 43 -7.91 1.34 -15.06
CA ASN A 43 -8.20 0.04 -14.46
C ASN A 43 -6.99 -0.59 -13.74
N ASP A 44 -5.79 -0.02 -13.90
CA ASP A 44 -4.58 -0.45 -13.18
C ASP A 44 -4.52 0.21 -11.80
N ASN A 45 -4.49 -0.62 -10.75
CA ASN A 45 -4.40 -0.16 -9.37
C ASN A 45 -3.09 0.59 -9.08
N ASP A 46 -1.98 0.18 -9.69
CA ASP A 46 -0.70 0.86 -9.50
C ASP A 46 -0.75 2.28 -10.08
N PHE A 47 -1.38 2.44 -11.25
CA PHE A 47 -1.58 3.75 -11.87
C PHE A 47 -2.47 4.66 -11.01
N VAL A 48 -3.67 4.20 -10.64
CA VAL A 48 -4.63 5.01 -9.90
C VAL A 48 -4.10 5.37 -8.51
N MET A 49 -3.51 4.43 -7.78
CA MET A 49 -2.94 4.70 -6.45
C MET A 49 -1.75 5.66 -6.54
N THR A 50 -0.90 5.54 -7.55
CA THR A 50 0.21 6.49 -7.78
C THR A 50 -0.31 7.90 -8.05
N LYS A 51 -1.41 8.02 -8.82
CA LYS A 51 -2.04 9.30 -9.10
C LYS A 51 -2.77 9.91 -7.90
N LEU A 52 -3.52 9.10 -7.14
CA LEU A 52 -4.24 9.57 -5.95
C LEU A 52 -3.30 10.12 -4.87
N PHE A 53 -2.11 9.55 -4.74
CA PHE A 53 -1.14 9.89 -3.70
C PHE A 53 0.17 10.46 -4.27
N GLU A 54 0.10 11.14 -5.41
CA GLU A 54 1.26 11.71 -6.12
C GLU A 54 2.03 12.70 -5.21
N ASP A 55 1.28 13.58 -4.52
CA ASP A 55 1.83 14.60 -3.63
C ASP A 55 2.44 14.00 -2.33
N GLU A 56 1.99 12.80 -1.94
CA GLU A 56 2.42 12.13 -0.71
C GLU A 56 3.69 11.28 -0.89
N ALA A 57 4.05 11.01 -2.16
CA ALA A 57 5.27 10.30 -2.53
C ALA A 57 5.43 8.93 -1.83
N ILE A 58 4.33 8.21 -1.56
CA ILE A 58 4.36 6.84 -0.99
C ILE A 58 4.68 5.77 -2.04
N LEU A 59 4.42 6.09 -3.31
CA LEU A 59 4.68 5.27 -4.50
C LEU A 59 5.70 5.99 -5.40
N PRO A 60 6.31 5.29 -6.38
CA PRO A 60 7.27 5.90 -7.30
C PRO A 60 6.60 7.05 -8.07
N THR A 61 7.25 8.20 -8.14
CA THR A 61 6.71 9.39 -8.82
C THR A 61 6.50 9.09 -10.31
N MET A 62 5.31 9.40 -10.82
CA MET A 62 4.98 9.21 -12.23
C MET A 62 5.67 10.27 -13.10
N LEU A 63 6.40 9.83 -14.13
CA LEU A 63 7.09 10.70 -15.08
C LEU A 63 6.22 11.00 -16.31
N GLY A 64 5.32 10.08 -16.68
CA GLY A 64 4.42 10.26 -17.81
C GLY A 64 3.72 8.96 -18.21
N THR A 65 2.87 9.06 -19.22
CA THR A 65 2.13 7.95 -19.82
C THR A 65 2.42 7.84 -21.30
N CYS A 66 2.45 6.62 -21.83
CA CYS A 66 2.60 6.33 -23.25
C CYS A 66 1.64 5.19 -23.63
N GLY A 67 0.53 5.54 -24.29
CA GLY A 67 -0.56 4.59 -24.54
C GLY A 67 -1.11 4.03 -23.23
N SER A 68 -1.22 2.70 -23.14
CA SER A 68 -1.69 1.97 -21.96
C SER A 68 -0.62 1.74 -20.87
N MET A 69 0.55 2.37 -20.97
CA MET A 69 1.65 2.22 -20.02
C MET A 69 1.99 3.54 -19.35
N PHE A 70 2.50 3.48 -18.13
CA PHE A 70 3.03 4.63 -17.42
C PHE A 70 4.46 4.36 -16.98
N VAL A 71 5.25 5.41 -16.90
CA VAL A 71 6.65 5.36 -16.48
C VAL A 71 6.79 6.10 -15.17
N THR A 72 7.62 5.55 -14.28
CA THR A 72 7.90 6.14 -12.97
C THR A 72 9.39 6.40 -12.80
N GLU A 73 9.73 7.17 -11.77
CA GLU A 73 11.12 7.41 -11.38
C GLU A 73 11.88 6.10 -11.12
N HIS A 74 13.20 6.15 -11.31
CA HIS A 74 14.05 5.04 -10.92
C HIS A 74 14.24 5.00 -9.40
N LEU A 75 13.93 3.86 -8.78
CA LEU A 75 14.17 3.64 -7.36
C LEU A 75 15.37 2.71 -7.14
N HIS A 76 16.18 3.04 -6.15
CA HIS A 76 17.30 2.21 -5.72
C HIS A 76 16.75 0.99 -4.97
N THR A 77 17.10 -0.21 -5.45
CA THR A 77 16.76 -1.44 -4.76
C THR A 77 17.67 -1.59 -3.54
N PRO A 78 17.11 -1.65 -2.32
CA PRO A 78 17.91 -1.66 -1.10
C PRO A 78 18.55 -3.03 -0.82
N PHE A 79 18.24 -4.04 -1.64
CA PHE A 79 18.87 -5.35 -1.64
C PHE A 79 19.85 -5.46 -2.80
N GLU A 80 21.11 -5.10 -2.55
CA GLU A 80 22.18 -5.69 -3.35
C GLU A 80 22.38 -7.13 -2.86
N ILE A 81 21.78 -8.07 -3.59
CA ILE A 81 21.85 -9.53 -3.37
C ILE A 81 23.30 -10.02 -3.17
N ARG A 82 24.30 -9.27 -3.64
CA ARG A 82 25.72 -9.64 -3.58
C ARG A 82 26.28 -9.70 -2.16
N ASN A 83 25.79 -8.91 -1.21
CA ASN A 83 26.41 -8.81 0.12
C ASN A 83 25.47 -9.08 1.30
N GLY A 84 24.17 -9.31 1.08
CA GLY A 84 23.23 -9.64 2.15
C GLY A 84 22.96 -8.52 3.16
N PHE A 85 23.42 -7.30 2.90
CA PHE A 85 23.18 -6.13 3.73
C PHE A 85 22.08 -5.26 3.12
N THR A 86 21.06 -4.96 3.91
CA THR A 86 20.06 -3.95 3.58
C THR A 86 20.69 -2.57 3.63
N HIS A 87 20.34 -1.70 2.68
CA HIS A 87 20.78 -0.30 2.69
C HIS A 87 20.45 0.38 4.03
N LYS A 88 21.38 1.18 4.59
CA LYS A 88 21.24 1.80 5.93
C LYS A 88 19.96 2.65 6.11
N HIS A 89 19.44 3.20 5.01
CA HIS A 89 18.23 4.01 4.98
C HIS A 89 16.93 3.20 4.80
N LEU A 90 16.99 1.89 4.59
CA LEU A 90 15.82 1.02 4.68
C LEU A 90 15.90 0.21 5.98
N ASN A 91 15.54 0.85 7.09
CA ASN A 91 15.58 0.25 8.43
C ASN A 91 14.18 0.23 9.09
N PHE A 92 14.11 -0.30 10.31
CA PHE A 92 12.83 -0.41 11.03
C PHE A 92 12.17 0.96 11.23
N GLN A 93 12.91 2.00 11.61
CA GLN A 93 12.37 3.34 11.84
C GLN A 93 11.77 3.92 10.56
N THR A 94 12.50 3.88 9.44
CA THR A 94 12.01 4.47 8.19
C THR A 94 10.78 3.74 7.64
N ILE A 95 10.72 2.41 7.80
CA ILE A 95 9.52 1.64 7.44
C ILE A 95 8.38 1.92 8.41
N TYR A 96 8.68 2.07 9.71
CA TYR A 96 7.71 2.42 10.74
C TYR A 96 7.08 3.79 10.47
N GLU A 97 7.89 4.80 10.15
CA GLU A 97 7.43 6.13 9.74
C GLU A 97 6.59 6.05 8.45
N TYR A 98 7.02 5.27 7.46
CA TYR A 98 6.25 5.04 6.24
C TYR A 98 4.86 4.46 6.54
N VAL A 99 4.77 3.39 7.35
CA VAL A 99 3.47 2.76 7.65
C VAL A 99 2.56 3.63 8.51
N LEU A 100 3.13 4.50 9.37
CA LEU A 100 2.37 5.51 10.10
C LEU A 100 1.81 6.57 9.16
N ARG A 101 2.60 7.03 8.18
CA ARG A 101 2.14 8.00 7.17
C ARG A 101 0.95 7.49 6.39
N LEU A 102 0.93 6.21 6.03
CA LEU A 102 -0.19 5.58 5.33
C LEU A 102 -1.53 5.75 6.07
N ASP A 103 -1.54 5.67 7.40
CA ASP A 103 -2.75 5.82 8.22
C ASP A 103 -3.27 7.27 8.29
N MET A 104 -2.48 8.26 7.82
CA MET A 104 -2.78 9.69 7.87
C MET A 104 -3.14 10.29 6.50
N LEU A 105 -3.18 9.48 5.44
CA LEU A 105 -3.38 9.97 4.09
C LEU A 105 -4.84 10.35 3.83
N ASN A 106 -5.01 11.34 2.95
CA ASN A 106 -6.30 11.75 2.38
C ASN A 106 -6.34 11.35 0.90
N PRO A 107 -7.51 11.03 0.32
CA PRO A 107 -8.86 11.17 0.90
C PRO A 107 -9.31 10.02 1.80
N ASP A 108 -8.55 8.92 1.85
CA ASP A 108 -8.82 7.75 2.67
C ASP A 108 -7.48 7.15 3.11
N PRO A 109 -7.31 6.68 4.37
CA PRO A 109 -6.09 6.03 4.80
C PRO A 109 -5.73 4.86 3.89
N VAL A 110 -4.43 4.62 3.69
CA VAL A 110 -3.94 3.47 2.94
C VAL A 110 -3.59 2.35 3.91
N LYS A 111 -4.09 1.15 3.66
CA LYS A 111 -3.72 -0.06 4.40
C LYS A 111 -2.70 -0.87 3.63
N ILE A 112 -1.68 -1.35 4.33
CA ILE A 112 -0.71 -2.33 3.82
C ILE A 112 -1.07 -3.71 4.34
N CYS A 113 -1.39 -4.63 3.44
CA CYS A 113 -1.80 -5.98 3.81
C CYS A 113 -0.72 -7.04 3.62
N LYS A 114 0.47 -6.64 3.18
CA LYS A 114 1.65 -7.50 3.19
C LYS A 114 2.89 -6.65 3.25
N VAL A 115 3.70 -6.87 4.28
CA VAL A 115 4.99 -6.20 4.44
C VAL A 115 6.06 -7.16 3.94
N ARG A 116 6.89 -6.71 3.00
CA ARG A 116 8.12 -7.40 2.60
C ARG A 116 9.20 -6.37 2.30
N LEU A 117 10.43 -6.59 2.78
CA LEU A 117 11.50 -5.62 2.58
C LEU A 117 11.84 -5.41 1.09
N ASP A 118 11.78 -6.44 0.26
CA ASP A 118 12.09 -6.38 -1.19
C ASP A 118 11.07 -5.57 -2.00
N TYR A 119 9.93 -5.28 -1.38
CA TYR A 119 8.86 -4.47 -1.95
C TYR A 119 9.00 -2.98 -1.64
N PHE A 120 9.90 -2.61 -0.72
CA PHE A 120 10.27 -1.23 -0.50
C PHE A 120 11.49 -0.86 -1.34
N SER A 121 11.58 0.40 -1.72
CA SER A 121 12.75 0.93 -2.41
C SER A 121 13.02 2.36 -1.95
N LEU A 122 14.18 2.88 -2.32
CA LEU A 122 14.62 4.21 -1.93
C LEU A 122 14.63 5.13 -3.15
N SER A 123 14.02 6.30 -3.04
CA SER A 123 14.21 7.38 -4.01
C SER A 123 15.64 7.92 -3.96
N ALA A 124 15.99 8.80 -4.89
CA ALA A 124 17.33 9.41 -4.96
C ALA A 124 17.70 10.19 -3.68
N ASP A 125 16.70 10.74 -2.98
CA ASP A 125 16.84 11.42 -1.69
C ASP A 125 16.70 10.49 -0.47
N ASN A 126 16.80 9.17 -0.68
CA ASN A 126 16.72 8.13 0.36
C ASN A 126 15.39 8.04 1.12
N ARG A 127 14.27 8.50 0.54
CA ARG A 127 12.94 8.27 1.13
C ARG A 127 12.45 6.87 0.79
N VAL A 128 11.83 6.22 1.78
CA VAL A 128 11.19 4.90 1.59
C VAL A 128 9.90 5.07 0.80
N LYS A 129 9.78 4.29 -0.28
CA LYS A 129 8.58 4.16 -1.09
C LYS A 129 8.23 2.69 -1.27
N ALA A 130 6.94 2.36 -1.39
CA ALA A 130 6.55 1.07 -1.93
C ALA A 130 6.87 1.02 -3.42
N ARG A 131 7.30 -0.13 -3.94
CA ARG A 131 7.64 -0.30 -5.35
C ARG A 131 6.41 -0.16 -6.25
N ASN A 132 5.26 -0.64 -5.78
CA ASN A 132 3.97 -0.49 -6.43
C ASN A 132 2.82 -0.65 -5.41
N ALA A 133 1.56 -0.66 -5.86
CA ALA A 133 0.38 -0.69 -5.00
C ALA A 133 -0.23 -2.09 -4.81
N ARG A 134 0.39 -3.17 -5.32
CA ARG A 134 -0.05 -4.57 -5.16
C ARG A 134 -0.52 -4.97 -3.75
N TYR A 135 0.16 -4.51 -2.70
CA TYR A 135 -0.20 -4.81 -1.30
C TYR A 135 -0.83 -3.64 -0.54
N LEU A 136 -1.13 -2.56 -1.26
CA LEU A 136 -1.71 -1.34 -0.73
C LEU A 136 -3.14 -1.22 -1.23
N MET A 137 -4.04 -0.84 -0.33
CA MET A 137 -5.45 -0.63 -0.65
C MET A 137 -5.96 0.51 0.22
N LEU A 138 -6.90 1.29 -0.28
CA LEU A 138 -7.59 2.26 0.57
C LEU A 138 -8.36 1.53 1.67
N GLU A 139 -8.47 2.11 2.86
CA GLU A 139 -9.14 1.49 4.01
C GLU A 139 -10.58 1.10 3.65
N SER A 140 -11.33 2.00 3.02
CA SER A 140 -12.71 1.74 2.61
C SER A 140 -12.84 0.68 1.51
N GLN A 141 -11.89 0.64 0.57
CA GLN A 141 -11.81 -0.41 -0.45
C GLN A 141 -11.50 -1.78 0.20
N LEU A 142 -10.59 -1.82 1.17
CA LEU A 142 -10.25 -3.03 1.91
C LEU A 142 -11.43 -3.53 2.75
N LEU A 143 -12.15 -2.62 3.40
CA LEU A 143 -13.37 -2.94 4.14
C LEU A 143 -14.40 -3.63 3.23
N LYS A 144 -14.59 -3.11 2.02
CA LYS A 144 -15.49 -3.70 1.01
C LYS A 144 -15.02 -5.08 0.55
N GLU A 145 -13.72 -5.28 0.34
CA GLU A 145 -13.17 -6.59 -0.06
C GLU A 145 -13.40 -7.65 1.04
N LEU A 146 -13.03 -7.32 2.29
CA LEU A 146 -13.08 -8.23 3.43
C LEU A 146 -14.51 -8.49 3.94
N ALA A 147 -15.43 -7.52 3.75
CA ALA A 147 -16.85 -7.62 4.09
C ALA A 147 -17.75 -7.65 2.85
N SER A 148 -17.29 -8.27 1.77
CA SER A 148 -17.97 -8.30 0.47
C SER A 148 -19.29 -9.08 0.43
N GLY A 149 -19.61 -9.87 1.46
CA GLY A 149 -20.76 -10.77 1.45
C GLY A 149 -20.61 -11.95 0.48
N LYS A 150 -19.42 -12.17 -0.08
CA LYS A 150 -19.12 -13.37 -0.87
C LYS A 150 -19.26 -14.62 -0.01
N SER A 151 -19.64 -15.72 -0.66
CA SER A 151 -19.74 -17.01 0.02
C SER A 151 -18.35 -17.50 0.43
N CYS A 152 -18.25 -18.10 1.61
CA CYS A 152 -17.01 -18.62 2.17
C CYS A 152 -17.27 -19.89 2.97
N TRP A 153 -16.22 -20.69 3.15
CA TRP A 153 -16.19 -21.86 4.02
C TRP A 153 -15.25 -21.64 5.21
N TYR A 154 -14.17 -20.90 5.00
CA TYR A 154 -13.15 -20.60 6.00
C TYR A 154 -12.88 -19.10 6.06
N ASP A 155 -12.38 -18.62 7.21
CA ASP A 155 -11.96 -17.22 7.37
C ASP A 155 -10.94 -16.80 6.30
N THR A 156 -10.07 -17.72 5.89
CA THR A 156 -9.06 -17.51 4.84
C THR A 156 -9.64 -17.16 3.47
N ASP A 157 -10.87 -17.57 3.17
CA ASP A 157 -11.55 -17.20 1.92
C ASP A 157 -11.91 -15.71 1.90
N CYS A 158 -11.95 -15.09 3.09
CA CYS A 158 -12.22 -13.68 3.29
C CYS A 158 -10.95 -12.87 3.52
N HIS A 159 -9.75 -13.46 3.44
CA HIS A 159 -8.50 -12.71 3.57
C HIS A 159 -8.17 -11.94 2.29
N TRP A 160 -7.43 -10.84 2.43
CA TRP A 160 -6.75 -10.19 1.32
C TRP A 160 -5.27 -10.02 1.69
N PHE A 161 -4.42 -10.86 1.08
CA PHE A 161 -3.04 -11.10 1.55
C PHE A 161 -2.98 -11.42 3.05
N ASP A 162 -2.23 -10.67 3.84
CA ASP A 162 -2.07 -10.88 5.28
C ASP A 162 -3.09 -10.04 6.10
N CYS A 163 -4.02 -9.32 5.45
CA CYS A 163 -5.16 -8.71 6.14
C CYS A 163 -6.28 -9.74 6.35
N ILE A 164 -6.66 -9.91 7.61
CA ILE A 164 -7.56 -10.97 8.06
C ILE A 164 -9.03 -10.52 7.98
N GLY A 165 -9.83 -11.25 7.19
CA GLY A 165 -11.29 -11.20 7.20
C GLY A 165 -11.89 -12.36 8.02
N SER A 166 -13.23 -12.43 8.11
CA SER A 166 -13.89 -13.58 8.76
C SER A 166 -15.12 -14.06 8.01
N CYS A 167 -15.26 -15.38 7.96
CA CYS A 167 -16.40 -16.10 7.44
C CYS A 167 -17.40 -16.37 8.55
N VAL A 168 -18.57 -15.72 8.49
CA VAL A 168 -19.64 -15.90 9.47
C VAL A 168 -20.91 -16.27 8.73
N LYS A 169 -21.53 -17.40 9.11
CA LYS A 169 -22.72 -17.94 8.43
C LYS A 169 -22.50 -18.06 6.91
N ASN A 170 -21.34 -18.59 6.51
CA ASN A 170 -20.91 -18.77 5.12
C ASN A 170 -20.82 -17.47 4.30
N LYS A 171 -20.60 -16.33 4.97
CA LYS A 171 -20.46 -15.01 4.34
C LYS A 171 -19.30 -14.21 4.92
N CYS A 172 -18.54 -13.54 4.05
CA CYS A 172 -17.51 -12.59 4.47
C CYS A 172 -18.15 -11.28 4.94
N ILE A 173 -18.15 -11.01 6.25
CA ILE A 173 -18.90 -9.87 6.83
C ILE A 173 -18.14 -9.07 7.91
N LYS A 174 -16.93 -9.48 8.30
CA LYS A 174 -16.17 -8.78 9.35
C LYS A 174 -14.98 -7.99 8.76
N PRO A 175 -14.87 -6.69 9.06
CA PRO A 175 -13.78 -5.82 8.59
C PRO A 175 -12.42 -6.16 9.23
N PRO A 176 -11.30 -5.65 8.66
CA PRO A 176 -9.96 -5.90 9.18
C PRO A 176 -9.80 -5.28 10.56
N ARG A 177 -9.08 -5.98 11.44
CA ARG A 177 -8.78 -5.51 12.80
C ARG A 177 -7.34 -5.02 12.97
N GLN A 178 -6.52 -5.17 11.94
CA GLN A 178 -5.08 -4.94 12.00
C GLN A 178 -4.73 -3.56 11.44
N SER A 179 -4.02 -2.75 12.22
CA SER A 179 -3.36 -1.52 11.78
C SER A 179 -2.10 -1.83 10.96
N ASN A 180 -1.63 -0.84 10.18
CA ASN A 180 -0.41 -0.97 9.40
C ASN A 180 0.82 -1.27 10.28
N VAL A 181 0.87 -0.67 11.47
CA VAL A 181 1.91 -0.96 12.47
C VAL A 181 1.86 -2.42 12.92
N GLN A 182 0.66 -2.97 13.17
CA GLN A 182 0.54 -4.39 13.54
C GLN A 182 1.05 -5.31 12.43
N GLN A 183 0.82 -4.97 11.16
CA GLN A 183 1.33 -5.74 10.02
C GLN A 183 2.86 -5.70 9.95
N LEU A 184 3.47 -4.52 10.15
CA LEU A 184 4.92 -4.39 10.26
C LEU A 184 5.47 -5.22 11.44
N CYS A 185 4.86 -5.09 12.61
CA CYS A 185 5.28 -5.80 13.82
C CYS A 185 5.22 -7.33 13.65
N GLN A 186 4.15 -7.84 13.03
CA GLN A 186 3.99 -9.26 12.73
C GLN A 186 5.07 -9.73 11.73
N TYR A 187 5.33 -8.96 10.68
CA TYR A 187 6.37 -9.29 9.72
C TYR A 187 7.77 -9.35 10.33
N VAL A 188 8.15 -8.36 11.15
CA VAL A 188 9.44 -8.33 11.87
C VAL A 188 9.56 -9.52 12.82
N HIS A 189 8.46 -9.88 13.51
CA HIS A 189 8.42 -11.03 14.40
C HIS A 189 8.66 -12.35 13.64
N MET A 190 8.04 -12.52 12.47
CA MET A 190 8.18 -13.72 11.64
C MET A 190 9.49 -13.78 10.86
N ASN A 191 10.17 -12.64 10.64
CA ASN A 191 11.39 -12.55 9.81
C ASN A 191 12.58 -11.96 10.59
N PRO A 192 12.96 -12.52 11.75
CA PRO A 192 13.97 -11.95 12.63
C PRO A 192 15.32 -11.71 11.94
N GLU A 193 15.77 -12.63 11.08
CA GLU A 193 17.08 -12.55 10.42
C GLU A 193 17.19 -11.35 9.47
N GLN A 194 16.10 -10.99 8.78
CA GLN A 194 16.08 -9.84 7.86
C GLN A 194 16.22 -8.49 8.58
N PHE A 195 15.96 -8.47 9.90
CA PHE A 195 16.09 -7.30 10.74
C PHE A 195 17.21 -7.44 11.78
N ARG A 196 18.09 -8.44 11.64
CA ARG A 196 19.15 -8.71 12.63
C ARG A 196 20.06 -7.51 12.85
N TYR A 197 20.49 -6.85 11.77
CA TYR A 197 21.32 -5.65 11.86
C TYR A 197 20.60 -4.50 12.57
N PHE A 198 19.33 -4.25 12.22
CA PHE A 198 18.55 -3.17 12.83
C PHE A 198 18.27 -3.43 14.30
N ARG A 199 17.93 -4.66 14.69
CA ARG A 199 17.67 -5.01 16.09
C ARG A 199 18.92 -4.99 16.97
N ALA A 200 20.12 -4.97 16.37
CA ALA A 200 21.38 -4.79 17.10
C ALA A 200 21.65 -3.32 17.46
N GLN A 201 21.00 -2.37 16.79
CA GLN A 201 21.08 -0.95 17.15
C GLN A 201 20.08 -0.67 18.28
N ASP A 202 20.55 -0.11 19.40
CA ASP A 202 19.73 0.08 20.59
C ASP A 202 18.50 0.96 20.34
N GLU A 203 18.65 2.04 19.57
CA GLU A 203 17.55 2.95 19.22
C GLU A 203 16.42 2.22 18.49
N MET A 204 16.77 1.42 17.48
CA MET A 204 15.83 0.64 16.69
C MET A 204 15.17 -0.46 17.51
N ARG A 205 15.93 -1.10 18.42
CA ARG A 205 15.40 -2.10 19.35
C ARG A 205 14.39 -1.47 20.31
N ILE A 206 14.70 -0.31 20.90
CA ILE A 206 13.81 0.43 21.80
C ILE A 206 12.53 0.82 21.05
N LEU A 207 12.65 1.33 19.82
CA LEU A 207 11.49 1.70 19.00
C LEU A 207 10.62 0.48 18.68
N TYR A 208 11.22 -0.66 18.30
CA TYR A 208 10.48 -1.90 18.09
C TYR A 208 9.78 -2.38 19.37
N GLU A 209 10.43 -2.34 20.53
CA GLU A 209 9.80 -2.73 21.79
C GLU A 209 8.64 -1.80 22.16
N TYR A 210 8.79 -0.50 21.91
CA TYR A 210 7.74 0.48 22.12
C TYR A 210 6.55 0.27 21.18
N ALA A 211 6.80 0.20 19.87
CA ALA A 211 5.76 0.08 18.84
C ALA A 211 5.09 -1.31 18.85
N CYS A 212 5.88 -2.37 19.02
CA CYS A 212 5.46 -3.75 18.77
C CYS A 212 5.40 -4.65 20.01
N LYS A 213 5.94 -4.28 21.18
CA LYS A 213 5.81 -5.13 22.39
C LYS A 213 4.93 -4.52 23.48
N ARG A 214 4.92 -3.18 23.62
CA ARG A 214 4.05 -2.52 24.62
C ARG A 214 2.56 -2.57 24.27
N LYS A 215 2.19 -2.56 22.98
CA LYS A 215 0.78 -2.69 22.54
C LYS A 215 0.24 -4.13 22.53
N TYR A 216 1.10 -5.15 22.46
CA TYR A 216 0.68 -6.57 22.41
C TYR A 216 0.46 -7.21 23.79
N ARG A 217 0.69 -6.48 24.89
CA ARG A 217 0.36 -6.95 26.25
C ARG A 217 -1.11 -6.78 26.65
N LYS A 218 -1.93 -6.09 25.85
CA LYS A 218 -3.37 -5.98 26.10
C LYS A 218 -4.12 -6.54 24.89
N ASN A 219 -4.86 -7.62 25.15
CA ASN A 219 -5.87 -8.25 24.28
C ASN A 219 -5.34 -9.27 23.27
N TYR A 220 -5.00 -10.47 23.74
CA TYR A 220 -5.33 -11.74 23.06
C TYR A 220 -5.43 -12.86 24.11
N TRP A 221 -6.59 -12.89 24.78
CA TRP A 221 -7.31 -14.09 25.22
C TRP A 221 -8.78 -13.84 24.90
#